data_AF-A0A9E6F776-F1
#
_entry.id   AF-A0A9E6F776-F1
#
_cell.length_a   1.000
_cell.length_b   1.000
_cell.length_c   1.000
_cell.angle_alpha   90.00
_cell.angle_beta   90.00
_cell.angle_gamma   90.00
#
_symmetry.space_group_name_H-M   'P 1'
#
loop_
_entity.id
_entity.type
_entity.pdbx_description
1 polymer ?
#
loop_
_entity_poly.entity_id
_entity_poly.type
_entity_poly.pdbx_seq_one_letter_code
_entity_poly.pdbx_strand_id
1 'polypeptide(L)'
;MKDTEKPVGRKDLQGERASGGKAPSVSALIEDAVSTTYRDIIEIVSAKIEIAKLEITTQLSGILSRFIVLIIALAGIIYLGAAFSIFIGEVTGYKWLGYFIVSLVFFLGVAVFGKLRPDWLRSAIERFIIKNYDCR
;
A
#
# COMPACT_ATOMS: atom_id res chain seq x y z
N MET A 1 73.57 -4.60 11.98
CA MET A 1 73.88 -5.51 10.86
C MET A 1 72.95 -5.13 9.73
N LYS A 2 73.50 -4.57 8.65
CA LYS A 2 73.67 -5.20 7.33
C LYS A 2 72.36 -5.22 6.52
N ASP A 3 72.26 -4.56 5.36
CA ASP A 3 73.07 -4.68 4.12
C ASP A 3 72.90 -6.06 3.46
N THR A 4 72.56 -6.23 2.17
CA THR A 4 72.10 -5.34 1.08
C THR A 4 70.90 -6.04 0.35
N GLU A 5 70.41 -5.84 -0.89
CA GLU A 5 70.81 -5.05 -2.08
C GLU A 5 69.61 -4.83 -3.04
N LYS A 6 69.87 -4.42 -4.30
CA LYS A 6 68.89 -4.31 -5.40
C LYS A 6 69.50 -4.73 -6.73
N PRO A 7 68.79 -5.54 -7.54
CA PRO A 7 68.69 -5.30 -8.98
C PRO A 7 67.21 -5.26 -9.42
N VAL A 8 66.74 -4.46 -10.39
CA VAL A 8 67.30 -4.05 -11.70
C VAL A 8 67.43 -5.23 -12.67
N GLY A 9 66.28 -5.73 -13.12
CA GLY A 9 66.10 -6.50 -14.36
C GLY A 9 65.26 -5.68 -15.35
N ARG A 10 65.48 -5.83 -16.67
CA ARG A 10 64.91 -4.95 -17.71
C ARG A 10 64.69 -5.75 -19.00
N LYS A 11 63.66 -5.39 -19.78
CA LYS A 11 63.19 -6.06 -21.01
C LYS A 11 62.41 -7.37 -20.68
N ASP A 12 61.61 -7.97 -21.56
CA ASP A 12 61.56 -7.90 -23.04
C ASP A 12 60.13 -7.72 -23.62
N LEU A 13 60.06 -7.44 -24.95
CA LEU A 13 58.90 -7.57 -25.87
C LEU A 13 57.61 -6.79 -25.47
N GLN A 14 57.07 -5.80 -26.21
CA GLN A 14 57.23 -5.34 -27.60
C GLN A 14 56.94 -6.39 -28.68
N GLY A 15 55.90 -6.14 -29.49
CA GLY A 15 55.33 -7.08 -30.45
C GLY A 15 54.34 -8.06 -29.79
N GLU A 16 53.22 -8.44 -30.39
CA GLU A 16 52.65 -8.03 -31.67
C GLU A 16 51.16 -8.42 -31.69
N ARG A 17 50.26 -7.49 -32.05
CA ARG A 17 49.14 -7.70 -32.99
C ARG A 17 48.69 -6.36 -33.56
N ALA A 18 48.67 -6.24 -34.87
CA ALA A 18 48.10 -5.08 -35.54
C ALA A 18 46.57 -5.08 -35.40
N SER A 19 46.00 -4.01 -34.85
CA SER A 19 44.61 -3.64 -35.12
C SER A 19 44.62 -2.64 -36.28
N GLY A 20 44.60 -3.17 -37.50
CA GLY A 20 44.55 -2.34 -38.71
C GLY A 20 43.25 -1.54 -38.75
N GLY A 21 43.34 -0.25 -39.08
CA GLY A 21 42.20 0.66 -39.04
C GLY A 21 41.08 0.29 -40.00
N LYS A 22 40.07 -0.43 -39.51
CA LYS A 22 38.69 -0.20 -39.92
C LYS A 22 38.08 0.78 -38.93
N ALA A 23 37.58 1.91 -39.44
CA ALA A 23 36.70 2.78 -38.66
C ALA A 23 35.54 1.95 -38.10
N PRO A 24 35.02 2.26 -36.90
CA PRO A 24 33.88 1.54 -36.35
C PRO A 24 32.73 1.60 -37.36
N SER A 25 32.28 0.43 -37.82
CA SER A 25 31.17 0.35 -38.77
C SER A 25 29.97 1.07 -38.16
N VAL A 26 29.27 1.89 -38.96
CA VAL A 26 28.10 2.63 -38.48
C VAL A 26 27.07 1.65 -37.89
N SER A 27 26.97 0.45 -38.45
CA SER A 27 26.16 -0.66 -37.92
C SER A 27 26.53 -1.05 -36.48
N ALA A 28 27.82 -1.10 -36.13
CA ALA A 28 28.26 -1.49 -34.79
C ALA A 28 27.97 -0.39 -33.76
N LEU A 29 28.09 0.89 -34.16
CA LEU A 29 27.70 2.01 -33.30
C LEU A 29 26.18 2.08 -33.09
N ILE A 30 25.40 1.73 -34.12
CA ILE A 30 23.94 1.59 -34.02
C ILE A 30 23.56 0.42 -33.12
N GLU A 31 24.19 -0.74 -33.29
CA GLU A 31 23.92 -1.96 -32.51
C GLU A 31 24.26 -1.77 -31.03
N ASP A 32 25.40 -1.14 -30.72
CA ASP A 32 25.81 -0.84 -29.34
C ASP A 32 24.87 0.20 -28.68
N ALA A 33 24.53 1.27 -29.39
CA ALA A 33 23.58 2.29 -28.92
C ALA A 33 22.15 1.75 -28.72
N VAL A 34 21.68 0.87 -29.60
CA VAL A 34 20.40 0.15 -29.43
C VAL A 34 20.48 -0.80 -28.23
N SER A 35 21.60 -1.48 -28.02
CA SER A 35 21.78 -2.36 -26.86
C SER A 35 21.80 -1.59 -25.53
N THR A 36 22.40 -0.40 -25.50
CA THR A 36 22.40 0.49 -24.33
C THR A 36 20.99 1.02 -24.07
N THR A 37 20.34 1.58 -25.09
CA THR A 37 18.94 2.07 -24.99
C THR A 37 17.98 0.97 -24.50
N TYR A 38 18.17 -0.27 -24.93
CA TYR A 38 17.36 -1.42 -24.48
C TYR A 38 17.62 -1.79 -23.00
N ARG A 39 18.86 -1.71 -22.52
CA ARG A 39 19.21 -1.90 -21.10
C ARG A 39 18.58 -0.80 -20.24
N ASP A 40 18.75 0.46 -20.63
CA ASP A 40 18.19 1.62 -19.92
C ASP A 40 16.65 1.51 -19.80
N ILE A 41 15.98 1.10 -20.89
CA ILE A 41 14.52 0.85 -20.88
C ILE A 41 14.15 -0.28 -19.91
N ILE A 42 14.91 -1.37 -19.85
CA ILE A 42 14.67 -2.47 -18.90
C ILE A 42 14.83 -2.00 -17.45
N GLU A 43 15.86 -1.21 -17.14
CA GLU A 43 16.08 -0.68 -15.79
C GLU A 43 14.95 0.29 -15.38
N ILE A 44 14.54 1.18 -16.28
CA ILE A 44 13.39 2.09 -16.08
C ILE A 44 12.08 1.31 -15.88
N VAL A 45 11.85 0.24 -16.65
CA VAL A 45 10.65 -0.62 -16.50
C VAL A 45 10.70 -1.41 -15.19
N SER A 46 11.85 -1.94 -14.79
CA SER A 46 12.04 -2.63 -13.51
C SER A 46 11.72 -1.74 -12.32
N ALA A 47 12.28 -0.51 -12.29
CA ALA A 47 11.98 0.48 -11.25
C ALA A 47 10.49 0.87 -11.23
N LYS A 48 9.84 1.00 -12.39
CA LYS A 48 8.39 1.25 -12.47
C LYS A 48 7.56 0.10 -11.93
N ILE A 49 7.96 -1.15 -12.15
CA ILE A 49 7.29 -2.35 -11.60
C ILE A 49 7.44 -2.38 -10.07
N GLU A 50 8.60 -2.03 -9.53
CA GLU A 50 8.81 -1.96 -8.08
C GLU A 50 7.96 -0.85 -7.42
N ILE A 51 7.90 0.34 -8.02
CA ILE A 51 7.02 1.44 -7.56
C ILE A 51 5.55 1.02 -7.61
N ALA A 52 5.09 0.42 -8.71
CA ALA A 52 3.72 -0.05 -8.85
C ALA A 52 3.36 -1.15 -7.83
N LYS A 53 4.30 -2.06 -7.54
CA LYS A 53 4.15 -3.07 -6.49
C LYS A 53 4.02 -2.43 -5.10
N LEU A 54 4.81 -1.37 -4.83
CA LEU A 54 4.72 -0.59 -3.60
C LEU A 54 3.33 0.06 -3.47
N GLU A 55 2.88 0.75 -4.53
CA GLU A 55 1.60 1.45 -4.55
C GLU A 55 0.41 0.48 -4.35
N ILE A 56 0.37 -0.63 -5.08
CA ILE A 56 -0.66 -1.68 -4.92
C ILE A 56 -0.67 -2.19 -3.48
N THR A 57 0.51 -2.43 -2.89
CA THR A 57 0.64 -2.89 -1.49
C THR A 57 0.12 -1.83 -0.50
N THR A 58 0.42 -0.55 -0.73
CA THR A 58 -0.07 0.56 0.10
C THR A 58 -1.59 0.72 0.00
N GLN A 59 -2.17 0.65 -1.20
CA GLN A 59 -3.62 0.72 -1.40
C GLN A 59 -4.34 -0.47 -0.75
N LEU A 60 -3.84 -1.70 -0.94
CA LEU A 60 -4.38 -2.89 -0.26
C LEU A 60 -4.29 -2.76 1.26
N SER A 61 -3.15 -2.34 1.80
CA SER A 61 -2.94 -2.18 3.25
C SER A 61 -3.91 -1.15 3.84
N GLY A 62 -4.12 -0.02 3.17
CA GLY A 62 -5.09 1.00 3.59
C GLY A 62 -6.54 0.50 3.58
N ILE A 63 -6.93 -0.32 2.60
CA ILE A 63 -8.26 -0.95 2.55
C ILE A 63 -8.40 -1.99 3.67
N LEU A 64 -7.42 -2.87 3.83
CA LEU A 64 -7.44 -3.97 4.81
C LEU A 64 -7.46 -3.44 6.25
N SER A 65 -6.67 -2.39 6.53
CA SER A 65 -6.66 -1.68 7.82
C SER A 65 -8.05 -1.12 8.16
N ARG A 66 -8.69 -0.41 7.22
CA ARG A 66 -10.06 0.11 7.40
C ARG A 66 -11.08 -1.01 7.64
N PHE A 67 -10.94 -2.14 6.95
CA PHE A 67 -11.82 -3.29 7.11
C PHE A 67 -11.69 -3.96 8.49
N ILE A 68 -10.46 -4.11 8.99
CA ILE A 68 -10.18 -4.61 10.34
C ILE A 68 -10.75 -3.67 11.41
N VAL A 69 -10.55 -2.35 11.27
CA VAL A 69 -11.13 -1.35 12.18
C VAL A 69 -12.66 -1.40 12.17
N LEU A 70 -13.29 -1.57 11.00
CA LEU A 70 -14.74 -1.72 10.87
C LEU A 70 -15.26 -2.97 11.59
N ILE A 71 -14.59 -4.12 11.45
CA ILE A 71 -14.95 -5.37 12.15
C ILE A 71 -14.85 -5.17 13.67
N ILE A 72 -13.77 -4.56 14.17
CA ILE A 72 -13.57 -4.31 15.61
C ILE A 72 -14.65 -3.35 16.14
N ALA A 73 -14.99 -2.29 15.39
CA ALA A 73 -16.05 -1.36 15.76
C ALA A 73 -17.43 -2.04 15.81
N LEU A 74 -17.77 -2.89 14.83
CA LEU A 74 -19.01 -3.67 14.81
C LEU A 74 -19.08 -4.65 15.98
N ALA A 75 -17.99 -5.37 16.27
CA ALA A 75 -17.90 -6.27 17.43
C ALA A 75 -18.09 -5.51 18.76
N GLY A 76 -17.48 -4.33 18.89
CA GLY A 76 -17.64 -3.44 20.04
C GLY A 76 -19.09 -2.95 20.23
N ILE A 77 -19.77 -2.58 19.14
CA ILE A 77 -21.19 -2.18 19.16
C ILE A 77 -22.09 -3.36 19.60
N ILE A 78 -21.85 -4.57 19.08
CA ILE A 78 -22.59 -5.78 19.47
C ILE A 78 -22.36 -6.10 20.95
N TYR A 79 -21.11 -6.02 21.43
CA TYR A 79 -20.77 -6.24 22.83
C TYR A 79 -21.42 -5.20 23.77
N LEU A 80 -21.40 -3.92 23.39
CA LEU A 80 -22.11 -2.85 24.11
C LEU A 80 -23.63 -3.10 24.15
N GLY A 81 -24.24 -3.50 23.04
CA GLY A 81 -25.65 -3.88 22.99
C GLY A 81 -25.99 -5.04 23.94
N ALA A 82 -25.14 -6.06 23.99
CA ALA A 82 -25.29 -7.18 24.92
C ALA A 82 -25.12 -6.76 26.38
N ALA A 83 -24.14 -5.89 26.69
CA ALA A 83 -23.93 -5.36 28.04
C ALA A 83 -25.11 -4.49 28.51
N PHE A 84 -25.61 -3.58 27.66
CA PHE A 84 -26.81 -2.79 27.93
C PHE A 84 -28.05 -3.67 28.13
N SER A 85 -28.21 -4.73 27.31
CA SER A 85 -29.28 -5.71 27.46
C SER A 85 -29.26 -6.38 28.84
N ILE A 86 -28.09 -6.89 29.27
CA ILE A 86 -27.93 -7.52 30.58
C ILE A 86 -28.22 -6.53 31.70
N PHE A 87 -27.66 -5.31 31.63
CA PHE A 87 -27.88 -4.26 32.63
C PHE A 87 -29.36 -3.86 32.78
N ILE A 88 -30.07 -3.63 31.67
CA ILE A 88 -31.50 -3.33 31.68
C ILE A 88 -32.30 -4.53 32.22
N GLY A 89 -31.94 -5.75 31.81
CA GLY A 89 -32.58 -6.98 32.27
C GLY A 89 -32.39 -7.26 33.76
N GLU A 90 -31.29 -6.80 34.35
CA GLU A 90 -31.00 -6.89 35.80
C GLU A 90 -31.73 -5.81 36.59
N VAL A 91 -31.72 -4.55 36.14
CA VAL A 91 -32.50 -3.44 36.72
C VAL A 91 -34.01 -3.72 36.68
N THR A 92 -34.49 -4.42 35.65
CA THR A 92 -35.90 -4.82 35.49
C THR A 92 -36.21 -6.15 36.22
N GLY A 93 -35.23 -6.81 36.82
CA GLY A 93 -35.34 -8.16 37.42
C GLY A 93 -35.54 -9.31 36.42
N TYR A 94 -36.12 -9.04 35.25
CA TYR A 94 -36.38 -10.00 34.19
C TYR A 94 -35.36 -9.88 33.05
N LYS A 95 -34.33 -10.74 33.06
CA LYS A 95 -33.23 -10.77 32.07
C LYS A 95 -33.71 -10.80 30.61
N TRP A 96 -34.88 -11.40 30.33
CA TRP A 96 -35.44 -11.47 28.98
C TRP A 96 -35.98 -10.13 28.45
N LEU A 97 -36.49 -9.25 29.32
CA LEU A 97 -36.96 -7.92 28.90
C LEU A 97 -35.80 -7.04 28.39
N GLY A 98 -34.61 -7.15 28.98
CA GLY A 98 -33.42 -6.41 28.52
C GLY A 98 -33.08 -6.69 27.05
N TYR A 99 -33.06 -7.97 26.67
CA TYR A 99 -32.85 -8.38 25.27
C TYR A 99 -33.98 -7.92 24.36
N PHE A 100 -35.23 -7.99 24.82
CA PHE A 100 -36.39 -7.52 24.05
C PHE A 100 -36.31 -6.01 23.77
N ILE A 101 -35.99 -5.20 24.78
CA ILE A 101 -35.87 -3.74 24.67
C ILE A 101 -34.72 -3.35 23.73
N VAL A 102 -33.52 -3.91 23.90
CA VAL A 102 -32.38 -3.58 23.03
C VAL A 102 -32.62 -4.03 21.58
N SER A 103 -33.22 -5.21 21.39
CA SER A 103 -33.62 -5.69 20.05
C SER A 103 -34.66 -4.75 19.40
N LEU A 104 -35.67 -4.30 20.15
CA LEU A 104 -36.69 -3.39 19.66
C LEU A 104 -36.12 -2.00 19.32
N VAL A 105 -35.15 -1.49 20.10
CA VAL A 105 -34.42 -0.25 19.77
C VAL A 105 -33.58 -0.41 18.49
N PHE A 106 -32.88 -1.53 18.31
CA PHE A 106 -32.16 -1.82 17.06
C PHE A 106 -33.12 -1.95 15.86
N PHE A 107 -34.27 -2.60 16.04
CA PHE A 107 -35.25 -2.79 14.99
C PHE A 107 -35.94 -1.47 14.59
N LEU A 108 -36.29 -0.62 15.57
CA LEU A 108 -36.73 0.76 15.30
C LEU A 108 -35.63 1.56 14.60
N GLY A 109 -34.37 1.42 15.03
CA GLY A 109 -33.23 2.04 14.36
C GLY A 109 -33.16 1.67 12.88
N VAL A 110 -33.13 0.37 12.56
CA VAL A 110 -33.10 -0.12 11.17
C VAL A 110 -34.35 0.30 10.38
N ALA A 111 -35.54 0.24 10.98
CA ALA A 111 -36.78 0.67 10.33
C ALA A 111 -36.81 2.20 10.06
N VAL A 112 -36.26 3.01 10.96
CA VAL A 112 -36.13 4.46 10.81
C VAL A 112 -35.05 4.79 9.79
N PHE A 113 -33.87 4.18 9.82
CA PHE A 113 -32.81 4.39 8.83
C PHE A 113 -33.16 3.85 7.43
N GLY A 114 -34.00 2.82 7.32
CA GLY A 114 -34.49 2.31 6.04
C GLY A 114 -35.69 3.08 5.46
N LYS A 115 -36.40 3.86 6.29
CA LYS A 115 -37.61 4.62 5.89
C LYS A 115 -37.38 6.13 5.82
N LEU A 116 -36.44 6.67 6.59
CA LEU A 116 -35.73 7.89 6.23
C LEU A 116 -35.01 7.59 4.91
N ARG A 117 -35.43 8.26 3.85
CA ARG A 117 -34.94 8.00 2.50
C ARG A 117 -33.40 8.07 2.41
N PRO A 118 -32.79 7.37 1.42
CA PRO A 118 -31.38 7.59 1.08
C PRO A 118 -31.05 9.06 0.85
N ASP A 119 -32.02 9.90 0.43
CA ASP A 119 -31.91 11.37 0.34
C ASP A 119 -31.34 12.03 1.61
N TRP A 120 -31.76 11.58 2.82
CA TRP A 120 -31.26 12.16 4.09
C TRP A 120 -29.86 11.65 4.42
N LEU A 121 -29.62 10.34 4.23
CA LEU A 121 -28.30 9.73 4.44
C LEU A 121 -27.26 10.33 3.49
N ARG A 122 -27.64 10.53 2.23
CA ARG A 122 -26.86 11.23 1.19
C ARG A 122 -26.58 12.67 1.59
N SER A 123 -27.60 13.43 2.00
CA SER A 123 -27.43 14.81 2.47
C SER A 123 -26.49 14.92 3.69
N ALA A 124 -26.51 13.93 4.58
CA ALA A 124 -25.61 13.86 5.74
C ALA A 124 -24.18 13.50 5.32
N ILE A 125 -24.00 12.53 4.41
CA ILE A 125 -22.70 12.13 3.86
C ILE A 125 -22.07 13.26 3.06
N GLU A 126 -22.82 13.94 2.19
CA GLU A 126 -22.35 15.09 1.40
C GLU A 126 -21.88 16.23 2.33
N ARG A 127 -22.65 16.56 3.39
CA ARG A 127 -22.22 17.52 4.42
C ARG A 127 -20.98 17.08 5.19
N PHE A 128 -20.85 15.78 5.49
CA PHE A 128 -19.68 15.23 6.20
C PHE A 128 -18.42 15.21 5.32
N ILE A 129 -18.56 14.93 4.03
CA ILE A 129 -17.47 15.01 3.05
C ILE A 129 -17.02 16.45 2.89
N ILE A 130 -17.94 17.38 2.58
CA ILE A 130 -17.62 18.81 2.41
C ILE A 130 -16.87 19.34 3.64
N LYS A 131 -17.38 19.10 4.86
CA LYS A 131 -16.74 19.56 6.11
C LYS A 131 -15.30 19.05 6.31
N ASN A 132 -14.94 17.88 5.76
CA ASN A 132 -13.57 17.35 5.86
C ASN A 132 -12.67 17.77 4.68
N TYR A 133 -13.23 18.23 3.56
CA TYR A 133 -12.47 18.77 2.42
C TYR A 133 -12.25 20.28 2.51
N ASP A 134 -13.14 21.03 3.16
CA ASP A 134 -13.03 22.50 3.41
C ASP A 134 -11.95 22.88 4.45
N CYS A 135 -11.10 21.93 4.85
CA CYS A 135 -10.11 22.07 5.92
C CYS A 135 -8.73 21.57 5.49
N ARG A 136 -8.31 21.93 4.26
CA ARG A 136 -6.96 21.68 3.73
C ARG A 136 -6.51 22.77 2.76
#